data_AF-A0A9W4S9E2-F1
#
_entry.id   AF-A0A9W4S9E2-F1
#
_cell.length_a   1.000
_cell.length_b   1.000
_cell.length_c   1.000
_cell.angle_alpha   90.00
_cell.angle_beta   90.00
_cell.angle_gamma   90.00
#
_symmetry.space_group_name_H-M   'P 1'
#
loop_
_entity.id
_entity.type
_entity.pdbx_description
1 polymer ?
#
loop_
_entity_poly.entity_id
_entity_poly.type
_entity_poly.pdbx_seq_one_letter_code
_entity_poly.pdbx_strand_id
1 'polypeptide(L)'
;PDAENLLSLDVGTVEGDLRVNALGAYVAAQEAVKGWTEAGEGRGRFIMTGNHLNTGPLPVPFLLTLGIGKSAAWYWVGAADGFFKGKGWRFFYADERKEDGSGAGGDLGADSHGKFYLELAEGDVAALPSDVTFVDGEYKKF
;
A
#
# COMPACT_ATOMS: atom_id res chain seq x y z
N PRO A 1 -2.26 10.15 -21.54
CA PRO A 1 -2.52 11.47 -20.93
C PRO A 1 -1.85 12.55 -21.79
N ASP A 2 -2.41 13.75 -21.82
CA ASP A 2 -1.78 14.91 -22.45
C ASP A 2 -0.56 15.34 -21.61
N ALA A 3 0.55 15.67 -22.27
CA ALA A 3 1.77 16.12 -21.60
C ALA A 3 1.60 17.53 -20.99
N GLU A 4 0.75 18.37 -21.59
CA GLU A 4 0.57 19.77 -21.20
C GLU A 4 -0.70 20.00 -20.37
N ASN A 5 -1.52 18.95 -20.16
CA ASN A 5 -2.73 19.01 -19.36
C ASN A 5 -2.83 17.81 -18.43
N LEU A 6 -2.45 18.00 -17.17
CA LEU A 6 -2.51 16.98 -16.13
C LEU A 6 -3.93 16.42 -15.93
N LEU A 7 -4.96 17.23 -16.17
CA LEU A 7 -6.37 16.87 -15.97
C LEU A 7 -7.06 16.45 -17.28
N SER A 8 -6.30 15.99 -18.28
CA SER A 8 -6.85 15.63 -19.59
C SER A 8 -7.57 14.28 -19.63
N LEU A 9 -7.44 13.46 -18.59
CA LEU A 9 -8.02 12.12 -18.56
C LEU A 9 -9.54 12.20 -18.39
N ASP A 10 -10.26 11.40 -19.16
CA ASP A 10 -11.70 11.24 -18.97
C ASP A 10 -11.98 10.47 -17.68
N VAL A 11 -13.18 10.67 -17.13
CA VAL A 11 -13.59 10.04 -15.86
C VAL A 11 -13.59 8.51 -15.94
N GLY A 12 -13.88 7.92 -17.11
CA GLY A 12 -13.89 6.47 -17.29
C GLY A 12 -12.50 5.85 -17.15
N THR A 13 -11.48 6.50 -17.71
CA THR A 13 -10.08 6.12 -17.51
C THR A 13 -9.68 6.21 -16.02
N VAL A 14 -10.02 7.32 -15.36
CA VAL A 14 -9.74 7.50 -13.92
C VAL A 14 -10.42 6.41 -13.08
N GLU A 15 -11.70 6.13 -13.33
CA GLU A 15 -12.43 5.07 -12.64
C GLU A 15 -11.84 3.68 -12.89
N GLY A 16 -11.46 3.37 -14.14
CA GLY A 16 -10.83 2.11 -14.52
C GLY A 16 -9.54 1.86 -13.74
N ASP A 17 -8.67 2.86 -13.69
CA ASP A 17 -7.40 2.78 -12.96
C ASP A 17 -7.61 2.64 -11.45
N LEU A 18 -8.60 3.35 -10.87
CA LEU A 18 -8.92 3.23 -9.44
C LEU A 18 -9.46 1.85 -9.09
N ARG A 19 -10.24 1.22 -9.98
CA ARG A 19 -10.73 -0.15 -9.78
C ARG A 19 -9.57 -1.12 -9.62
N VAL A 20 -8.51 -0.97 -10.42
CA VAL A 20 -7.31 -1.81 -10.37
C VAL A 20 -6.42 -1.46 -9.17
N ASN A 21 -6.07 -0.18 -9.02
CA ASN A 21 -5.01 0.24 -8.10
C ASN A 21 -5.45 0.36 -6.63
N ALA A 22 -6.75 0.40 -6.35
CA ALA A 22 -7.28 0.56 -5.00
C ALA A 22 -8.45 -0.39 -4.68
N LEU A 23 -9.48 -0.43 -5.52
CA LEU A 23 -10.73 -1.12 -5.14
C LEU A 23 -10.61 -2.65 -5.17
N GLY A 24 -9.84 -3.21 -6.10
CA GLY A 24 -9.58 -4.66 -6.11
C GLY A 24 -8.93 -5.14 -4.81
N ALA A 25 -7.93 -4.40 -4.31
CA ALA A 25 -7.29 -4.68 -3.03
C ALA A 25 -8.25 -4.47 -1.85
N TYR A 26 -9.11 -3.46 -1.90
CA TYR A 26 -10.15 -3.25 -0.89
C TYR A 26 -11.12 -4.44 -0.80
N VAL A 27 -11.58 -4.97 -1.93
CA VAL A 27 -12.44 -6.17 -1.97
C VAL A 27 -11.70 -7.39 -1.43
N ALA A 28 -10.42 -7.58 -1.79
CA ALA A 28 -9.61 -8.65 -1.23
C ALA A 28 -9.48 -8.54 0.30
N ALA A 29 -9.33 -7.33 0.83
CA ALA A 29 -9.31 -7.07 2.26
C ALA A 29 -10.66 -7.42 2.94
N GLN A 30 -11.79 -7.13 2.29
CA GLN A 30 -13.10 -7.55 2.79
C GLN A 30 -13.21 -9.07 2.91
N GLU A 31 -12.76 -9.81 1.90
CA GLU A 31 -12.79 -11.28 1.94
C GLU A 31 -11.80 -11.85 2.97
N ALA A 32 -10.63 -11.24 3.14
CA ALA A 32 -9.68 -11.61 4.19
C ALA A 32 -10.31 -11.46 5.60
N VAL A 33 -11.01 -10.35 5.85
CA VAL A 33 -11.71 -10.11 7.12
C VAL A 33 -12.80 -11.15 7.36
N LYS A 34 -13.57 -11.53 6.33
CA LYS A 34 -14.57 -12.62 6.46
C LYS A 34 -13.89 -13.93 6.84
N GLY A 35 -12.84 -14.31 6.12
CA GLY A 35 -12.09 -15.54 6.39
C GLY A 35 -11.50 -15.58 7.80
N TRP A 36 -10.92 -14.48 8.28
CA TRP A 36 -10.41 -14.40 9.66
C TRP A 36 -11.53 -14.43 10.69
N THR A 37 -12.68 -13.81 10.40
CA THR A 37 -13.85 -13.88 11.29
C THR A 37 -14.36 -15.31 11.44
N GLU A 38 -14.43 -16.06 10.35
CA GLU A 38 -14.88 -17.46 10.34
C GLU A 38 -13.87 -18.40 11.02
N ALA A 39 -12.57 -18.16 10.84
CA ALA A 39 -11.51 -18.94 11.47
C ALA A 39 -11.39 -18.71 12.99
N GLY A 40 -11.90 -17.59 13.50
CA GLY A 40 -11.81 -17.20 14.92
C GLY A 40 -10.60 -16.33 15.24
N GLU A 41 -10.06 -16.44 16.46
CA GLU A 41 -8.90 -15.65 16.88
C GLU A 41 -7.61 -16.10 16.15
N GLY A 42 -6.89 -15.14 15.56
CA GLY A 42 -5.69 -15.40 14.78
C GLY A 42 -4.95 -14.13 14.37
N ARG A 43 -3.70 -14.26 13.92
CA ARG A 43 -2.85 -13.14 13.50
C ARG A 43 -3.06 -12.79 12.02
N GLY A 44 -4.27 -12.35 11.66
CA GLY A 44 -4.58 -11.87 10.31
C GLY A 44 -3.61 -10.78 9.84
N ARG A 45 -3.10 -10.90 8.62
CA ARG A 45 -2.19 -9.92 7.97
C ARG A 45 -2.67 -9.62 6.57
N PHE A 46 -2.88 -8.35 6.28
CA PHE A 46 -3.11 -7.86 4.92
C PHE A 46 -1.99 -6.89 4.55
N ILE A 47 -1.31 -7.14 3.42
CA ILE A 47 -0.22 -6.30 2.93
C ILE A 47 -0.63 -5.76 1.56
N MET A 48 -0.78 -4.44 1.47
CA MET A 48 -0.97 -3.71 0.22
C MET A 48 0.37 -3.18 -0.26
N THR A 49 0.81 -3.61 -1.45
CA THR A 49 2.00 -3.05 -2.09
C THR A 49 1.72 -1.60 -2.51
N GLY A 50 2.43 -0.68 -1.87
CA GLY A 50 2.38 0.76 -2.04
C GLY A 50 3.50 1.32 -2.91
N ASN A 51 3.61 2.64 -2.91
CA ASN A 51 4.75 3.43 -3.36
C ASN A 51 4.72 4.83 -2.67
N HIS A 52 5.75 5.63 -2.91
CA HIS A 52 5.93 6.98 -2.35
C HIS A 52 4.82 8.00 -2.73
N LEU A 53 4.00 7.75 -3.75
CA LEU A 53 3.05 8.75 -4.28
C LEU A 53 1.91 9.10 -3.31
N ASN A 54 1.73 8.33 -2.23
CA ASN A 54 0.80 8.67 -1.14
C ASN A 54 1.22 9.94 -0.37
N THR A 55 2.53 10.21 -0.32
CA THR A 55 3.13 11.29 0.50
C THR A 55 3.97 12.27 -0.31
N GLY A 56 4.45 11.87 -1.49
CA GLY A 56 5.17 12.73 -2.42
C GLY A 56 4.50 12.76 -3.81
N PRO A 57 3.51 13.65 -4.03
CA PRO A 57 2.91 13.85 -5.34
C PRO A 57 3.95 14.28 -6.37
N LEU A 58 4.01 13.58 -7.51
CA LEU A 58 4.87 13.94 -8.63
C LEU A 58 4.02 14.53 -9.77
N PRO A 59 4.32 15.73 -10.28
CA PRO A 59 3.56 16.39 -11.34
C PRO A 59 3.87 15.80 -12.71
N VAL A 60 3.71 14.48 -12.87
CA VAL A 60 3.94 13.73 -14.10
C VAL A 60 2.60 13.19 -14.59
N PRO A 61 2.08 13.61 -15.77
CA PRO A 61 0.76 13.20 -16.24
C PRO A 61 0.51 11.69 -16.26
N PHE A 62 1.56 10.91 -16.53
CA PHE A 62 1.49 9.44 -16.53
C PHE A 62 1.29 8.83 -15.12
N LEU A 63 1.63 9.53 -14.05
CA LEU A 63 1.54 9.03 -12.68
C LEU A 63 0.27 9.49 -11.94
N LEU A 64 -0.58 10.31 -12.56
CA LEU A 64 -1.72 10.92 -11.86
C LEU A 64 -2.66 9.87 -11.25
N THR A 65 -3.21 8.96 -12.06
CA THR A 65 -4.17 7.95 -11.58
C THR A 65 -3.51 6.90 -10.69
N LEU A 66 -2.23 6.59 -10.93
CA LEU A 66 -1.43 5.76 -10.03
C LEU A 66 -1.34 6.39 -8.64
N GLY A 67 -1.00 7.68 -8.55
CA GLY A 67 -0.95 8.44 -7.31
C GLY A 67 -2.30 8.49 -6.61
N ILE A 68 -3.38 8.81 -7.32
CA ILE A 68 -4.75 8.82 -6.77
C ILE A 68 -5.09 7.44 -6.17
N GLY A 69 -4.85 6.36 -6.93
CA GLY A 69 -5.13 5.00 -6.48
C GLY A 69 -4.32 4.60 -5.25
N LYS A 70 -3.01 4.90 -5.22
CA LYS A 70 -2.13 4.58 -4.09
C LYS A 70 -2.46 5.39 -2.84
N SER A 71 -2.80 6.67 -2.97
CA SER A 71 -3.28 7.50 -1.87
C SER A 71 -4.61 7.01 -1.31
N ALA A 72 -5.56 6.61 -2.18
CA ALA A 72 -6.80 6.00 -1.74
C ALA A 72 -6.55 4.69 -0.99
N ALA A 73 -5.63 3.86 -1.48
CA ALA A 73 -5.24 2.60 -0.85
C ALA A 73 -4.61 2.80 0.52
N TRP A 74 -3.61 3.68 0.60
CA TRP A 74 -2.97 4.09 1.86
C TRP A 74 -4.00 4.48 2.92
N TYR A 75 -4.98 5.31 2.55
CA TYR A 75 -5.99 5.79 3.49
C TYR A 75 -6.85 4.64 4.06
N TRP A 76 -7.44 3.80 3.20
CA TRP A 76 -8.33 2.74 3.71
C TRP A 76 -7.56 1.66 4.46
N VAL A 77 -6.31 1.37 4.07
CA VAL A 77 -5.43 0.43 4.79
C VAL A 77 -5.14 0.93 6.20
N GLY A 78 -4.75 2.20 6.34
CA GLY A 78 -4.48 2.79 7.65
C GLY A 78 -5.73 2.83 8.54
N ALA A 79 -6.88 3.15 7.97
CA ALA A 79 -8.16 3.11 8.68
C ALA A 79 -8.52 1.68 9.14
N ALA A 80 -8.32 0.68 8.27
CA ALA A 80 -8.57 -0.72 8.60
C ALA A 80 -7.65 -1.22 9.72
N ASP A 81 -6.35 -0.91 9.68
CA ASP A 81 -5.42 -1.27 10.77
C ASP A 81 -5.85 -0.66 12.09
N GLY A 82 -6.14 0.65 12.11
CA GLY A 82 -6.60 1.36 13.30
C GLY A 82 -7.84 0.75 13.92
N PHE A 83 -8.76 0.26 13.09
CA PHE A 83 -10.02 -0.37 13.52
C PHE A 83 -9.84 -1.83 13.98
N PHE A 84 -9.10 -2.64 13.22
CA PHE A 84 -9.00 -4.09 13.45
C PHE A 84 -7.83 -4.51 14.33
N LYS A 85 -6.83 -3.66 14.59
CA LYS A 85 -5.65 -4.03 15.40
C LYS A 85 -5.98 -4.53 16.80
N GLY A 86 -7.08 -4.06 17.40
CA GLY A 86 -7.57 -4.55 18.69
C GLY A 86 -8.03 -6.01 18.68
N LYS A 87 -8.32 -6.56 17.49
CA LYS A 87 -8.61 -7.98 17.26
C LYS A 87 -7.36 -8.81 16.89
N GLY A 88 -6.18 -8.19 16.89
CA GLY A 88 -4.92 -8.84 16.49
C GLY A 88 -4.67 -8.91 14.97
N TRP A 89 -5.59 -8.39 14.15
CA TRP A 89 -5.44 -8.31 12.70
C TRP A 89 -4.76 -7.02 12.30
N ARG A 90 -3.80 -7.09 11.39
CA ARG A 90 -2.98 -5.95 10.98
C ARG A 90 -3.09 -5.73 9.47
N PHE A 91 -3.09 -4.46 9.08
CA PHE A 91 -3.14 -4.00 7.71
C PHE A 91 -1.96 -3.07 7.44
N PHE A 92 -1.18 -3.37 6.41
CA PHE A 92 0.02 -2.63 6.06
C PHE A 92 -0.06 -2.09 4.64
N TYR A 93 0.25 -0.81 4.48
CA TYR A 93 0.63 -0.20 3.21
C TYR A 93 2.16 -0.19 3.21
N ALA A 94 2.75 -1.00 2.35
CA ALA A 94 4.20 -1.23 2.37
C ALA A 94 4.84 -0.69 1.09
N ASP A 95 5.85 0.18 1.23
CA ASP A 95 6.57 0.73 0.08
C ASP A 95 8.09 0.67 0.20
N GLU A 96 8.74 0.25 -0.90
CA GLU A 96 10.19 0.31 -1.02
C GLU A 96 10.62 1.72 -1.43
N ARG A 97 11.64 2.23 -0.77
CA ARG A 97 12.26 3.52 -1.07
C ARG A 97 13.77 3.41 -1.17
N LYS A 98 14.38 4.48 -1.67
CA LYS A 98 15.83 4.66 -1.63
C LYS A 98 16.27 5.07 -0.23
N GLU A 99 17.56 4.94 0.02
CA GLU A 99 18.19 5.33 1.30
C GLU A 99 17.89 6.78 1.71
N ASP A 100 17.69 7.68 0.75
CA ASP A 100 17.37 9.09 0.95
C ASP A 100 15.88 9.38 1.16
N GLY A 101 15.02 8.36 1.13
CA GLY A 101 13.58 8.46 1.32
C GLY A 101 12.79 8.83 0.08
N SER A 102 13.45 8.98 -1.07
CA SER A 102 12.79 9.15 -2.36
C SER A 102 12.21 7.82 -2.86
N GLY A 103 11.24 7.89 -3.78
CA GLY A 103 10.63 6.69 -4.35
C GLY A 103 11.65 5.80 -5.08
N ALA A 104 11.56 4.48 -4.89
CA ALA A 104 12.46 3.52 -5.54
C ALA A 104 12.39 3.56 -7.08
N GLY A 105 11.22 3.86 -7.65
CA GLY A 105 11.05 3.98 -9.09
C GLY A 105 11.38 2.67 -9.81
N GLY A 106 12.41 2.68 -10.66
CA GLY A 106 12.88 1.49 -11.37
C GLY A 106 13.85 0.60 -10.59
N ASP A 107 14.29 1.03 -9.41
CA ASP A 107 15.33 0.36 -8.61
C ASP A 107 14.73 -0.64 -7.58
N LEU A 108 13.56 -1.21 -7.87
CA LEU A 108 12.85 -2.11 -6.96
C LEU A 108 13.55 -3.48 -6.86
N GLY A 109 13.71 -3.99 -5.63
CA GLY A 109 14.33 -5.28 -5.35
C GLY A 109 13.32 -6.37 -5.02
N ALA A 110 13.27 -7.46 -5.81
CA ALA A 110 12.39 -8.60 -5.52
C ALA A 110 12.74 -9.28 -4.18
N ASP A 111 14.03 -9.47 -3.90
CA ASP A 111 14.50 -10.06 -2.64
C ASP A 111 14.24 -9.13 -1.44
N SER A 112 14.38 -7.82 -1.64
CA SER A 112 14.04 -6.78 -0.66
C SER A 112 12.56 -6.88 -0.25
N HIS A 113 11.65 -6.91 -1.24
CA HIS A 113 10.22 -7.12 -0.99
C HIS A 113 9.93 -8.45 -0.28
N GLY A 114 10.53 -9.55 -0.75
CA GLY A 114 10.31 -10.87 -0.17
C GLY A 114 10.71 -10.93 1.30
N LYS A 115 11.88 -10.39 1.64
CA LYS A 115 12.36 -10.29 3.03
C LYS A 115 11.40 -9.48 3.90
N PHE A 116 11.02 -8.28 3.46
CA PHE A 116 10.18 -7.41 4.28
C PHE A 116 8.74 -7.92 4.41
N TYR A 117 8.18 -8.50 3.36
CA TYR A 117 6.82 -9.04 3.41
C TYR A 117 6.73 -10.29 4.28
N LEU A 118 7.79 -11.11 4.33
CA LEU A 118 7.87 -12.21 5.28
C LEU A 118 7.87 -11.70 6.73
N GLU A 119 8.63 -10.64 7.02
CA GLU A 119 8.63 -10.00 8.35
C GLU A 119 7.24 -9.48 8.72
N LEU A 120 6.54 -8.80 7.79
CA LEU A 120 5.17 -8.33 8.05
C LEU A 120 4.16 -9.47 8.27
N ALA A 121 4.36 -10.59 7.57
CA ALA A 121 3.48 -11.75 7.65
C ALA A 121 3.67 -12.56 8.94
N GLU A 122 4.91 -12.78 9.36
CA GLU A 122 5.25 -13.76 10.41
C GLU A 122 5.83 -13.15 11.69
N GLY A 123 6.50 -11.99 11.56
CA GLY A 123 7.27 -11.32 12.59
C GLY A 123 6.46 -10.58 13.65
N ASP A 124 7.19 -9.90 14.55
CA ASP A 124 6.59 -9.04 15.58
C ASP A 124 6.38 -7.63 15.04
N VAL A 125 5.16 -7.42 14.56
CA VAL A 125 4.75 -6.16 13.96
C VAL A 125 4.04 -5.21 14.93
N ALA A 126 3.95 -5.53 16.22
CA ALA A 126 3.10 -4.80 17.16
C ALA A 126 3.46 -3.31 17.26
N ALA A 127 4.74 -2.97 17.17
CA ALA A 127 5.25 -1.61 17.22
C ALA A 127 5.23 -0.88 15.86
N LEU A 128 5.02 -1.59 14.75
CA LEU A 128 5.05 -0.99 13.42
C LEU A 128 3.77 -0.18 13.15
N PRO A 129 3.89 1.00 12.50
CA PRO A 129 2.74 1.70 11.95
C PRO A 129 2.09 0.89 10.82
N SER A 130 0.92 1.30 10.36
CA SER A 130 0.27 0.69 9.19
C SER A 130 0.90 1.16 7.87
N ASP A 131 1.49 2.35 7.83
CA ASP A 131 2.27 2.87 6.70
C ASP A 131 3.75 2.57 6.94
N VAL A 132 4.26 1.54 6.28
CA VAL A 132 5.62 1.02 6.49
C VAL A 132 6.47 1.21 5.24
N THR A 133 7.54 1.96 5.40
CA THR A 133 8.55 2.10 4.35
C THR A 133 9.74 1.20 4.67
N PHE A 134 10.33 0.61 3.64
CA PHE A 134 11.53 -0.22 3.77
C PHE A 134 12.57 0.08 2.70
N VAL A 135 13.82 -0.27 3.01
CA VAL A 135 14.97 -0.22 2.10
C VAL A 135 15.74 -1.52 2.28
N ASP A 136 16.11 -2.20 1.19
CA ASP A 136 16.84 -3.48 1.22
C ASP A 136 16.24 -4.52 2.19
N GLY A 137 14.90 -4.56 2.22
CA GLY A 137 14.10 -5.47 3.03
C GLY A 137 14.05 -5.14 4.52
N GLU A 138 14.43 -3.94 4.93
CA GLU A 138 14.45 -3.51 6.33
C GLU A 138 13.59 -2.27 6.54
N TYR A 139 12.78 -2.28 7.61
CA TYR A 139 11.95 -1.12 7.97
C TYR A 139 12.81 0.11 8.20
N LYS A 140 12.44 1.22 7.56
CA LYS A 140 13.10 2.50 7.72
C LYS A 140 12.07 3.60 7.96
N LYS A 141 12.29 4.36 9.03
CA LYS A 141 11.51 5.56 9.33
C LYS A 141 12.15 6.76 8.64
N PHE A 142 11.33 7.50 7.90
CA PHE A 142 11.69 8.77 7.26
C PHE A 142 10.97 9.94 7.95
#